data_AF-A0AAV3YE35-F1
#
_entry.id   AF-A0AAV3YE35-F1
#
_cell.length_a   1.000
_cell.length_b   1.000
_cell.length_c   1.000
_cell.angle_alpha   90.00
_cell.angle_beta   90.00
_cell.angle_gamma   90.00
#
_symmetry.space_group_name_H-M   'P 1'
#
loop_
_entity.id
_entity.type
_entity.pdbx_description
1 polymer ?
#
loop_
_entity_poly.entity_id
_entity_poly.type
_entity_poly.pdbx_seq_one_letter_code
_entity_poly.pdbx_strand_id
1 'polypeptide(L)'
;MHNSSTPHSHTNTISEPFGICDPGTGFVYNPLIYSGTNTAVKPDLDPDVGRAVKVFERFLGCTGPNYHIYANRIYTSISLIKYLQERQLNYSSTVMTNRKG
;
A
#
# COMPACT_ATOMS: atom_id res chain seq x y z
N MET A 1 -9.68 26.66 -1.45
CA MET A 1 -8.31 26.56 -0.90
C MET A 1 -7.86 25.11 -1.05
N HIS A 2 -6.94 24.87 -1.99
CA HIS A 2 -6.36 23.56 -2.28
C HIS A 2 -5.04 23.49 -1.49
N ASN A 3 -4.93 22.63 -0.48
CA ASN A 3 -3.68 22.43 0.24
C ASN A 3 -2.99 21.18 -0.33
N SER A 4 -2.19 21.38 -1.38
CA SER A 4 -1.29 20.35 -1.92
C SER A 4 0.03 20.39 -1.13
N SER A 5 0.12 19.63 -0.05
CA SER A 5 1.29 19.59 0.82
C SER A 5 2.28 18.49 0.42
N THR A 6 2.83 18.57 -0.79
CA THR A 6 4.14 17.99 -1.10
C THR A 6 4.92 19.00 -1.93
N PRO A 7 5.91 19.70 -1.33
CA PRO A 7 6.75 20.60 -2.09
C PRO A 7 7.79 19.76 -2.82
N HIS A 8 7.59 19.53 -4.13
CA HIS A 8 8.59 19.54 -5.21
C HIS A 8 8.01 18.89 -6.48
N SER A 9 7.57 19.73 -7.41
CA SER A 9 7.14 19.32 -8.75
C SER A 9 8.34 19.22 -9.68
N HIS A 10 8.78 18.01 -10.03
CA HIS A 10 9.41 17.70 -11.32
C HIS A 10 9.29 16.18 -11.56
N THR A 11 8.47 15.80 -12.56
CA THR A 11 8.28 14.43 -13.08
C THR A 11 7.48 13.45 -12.18
N ASN A 12 6.35 12.96 -12.71
CA ASN A 12 5.41 11.99 -12.12
C ASN A 12 6.01 10.60 -11.80
N THR A 13 6.95 10.55 -10.86
CA THR A 13 7.39 9.32 -10.21
C THR A 13 7.61 9.62 -8.74
N ILE A 14 6.56 9.43 -7.93
CA ILE A 14 6.69 9.37 -6.48
C ILE A 14 7.58 8.16 -6.17
N SER A 15 8.83 8.41 -5.79
CA SER A 15 9.77 7.42 -5.27
C SER A 15 9.80 7.51 -3.75
N GLU A 16 8.68 7.17 -3.12
CA GLU A 16 8.61 7.03 -1.67
C GLU A 16 9.05 5.61 -1.28
N PRO A 17 9.95 5.44 -0.30
CA PRO A 17 10.25 4.13 0.26
C PRO A 17 8.97 3.59 0.93
N PHE A 18 8.62 2.36 0.60
CA PHE A 18 7.45 1.69 1.18
C PHE A 18 7.93 0.73 2.26
N GLY A 19 7.31 0.74 3.43
CA GLY A 19 7.63 -0.18 4.53
C GLY A 19 6.43 -0.34 5.44
N ILE A 20 6.44 -1.42 6.23
CA ILE A 20 5.50 -1.55 7.34
C ILE A 20 6.11 -0.83 8.53
N CYS A 21 5.31 -0.05 9.23
CA CYS A 21 5.72 0.62 10.45
C CYS A 21 4.81 0.15 11.59
N ASP A 22 5.41 -0.20 12.73
CA ASP A 22 4.66 -0.39 13.96
C ASP A 22 4.21 0.98 14.49
N PRO A 23 2.89 1.23 14.60
CA PRO A 23 2.38 2.56 14.94
C PRO A 23 2.68 2.98 16.39
N GLY A 24 2.95 2.03 17.29
CA GLY A 24 3.24 2.32 18.70
C GLY A 24 4.69 2.71 18.94
N THR A 25 5.63 2.15 18.17
CA THR A 25 7.07 2.29 18.38
C THR A 25 7.76 3.10 17.30
N GLY A 26 7.14 3.26 16.12
CA GLY A 26 7.78 3.84 14.94
C GLY A 26 8.80 2.92 14.29
N PHE A 27 8.90 1.66 14.72
CA PHE A 27 9.83 0.70 14.15
C PHE A 27 9.42 0.34 12.72
N VAL A 28 10.33 0.57 11.77
CA VAL A 28 10.11 0.24 10.36
C VAL A 28 10.62 -1.17 10.08
N TYR A 29 9.71 -2.02 9.62
CA TYR A 29 9.93 -3.41 9.24
C TYR A 29 9.88 -3.58 7.73
N ASN A 30 10.81 -4.39 7.19
CA ASN A 30 10.93 -4.72 5.77
C ASN A 30 10.85 -3.49 4.83
N PRO A 31 11.70 -2.46 4.99
CA PRO A 31 11.70 -1.33 4.07
C PRO A 31 12.06 -1.79 2.65
N LEU A 32 11.18 -1.52 1.69
CA LEU A 32 11.45 -1.67 0.27
C LEU A 32 11.95 -0.33 -0.27
N ILE A 33 13.22 -0.34 -0.67
CA ILE A 33 13.81 0.77 -1.42
C ILE A 33 13.27 0.68 -2.85
N TYR A 34 12.44 1.65 -3.22
CA TYR A 34 11.89 1.79 -4.55
C TYR A 34 13.03 1.88 -5.58
N SER A 35 13.17 0.86 -6.42
CA SER A 35 14.24 0.78 -7.45
C SER A 35 13.72 1.01 -8.88
N GLY A 36 12.55 1.66 -9.04
CA GLY A 36 11.96 1.96 -10.35
C GLY A 36 10.61 1.28 -10.64
N THR A 37 10.19 1.39 -11.91
CA THR A 37 8.84 1.21 -12.48
C THR A 37 8.07 -0.07 -12.12
N ASN A 38 8.74 -1.09 -11.58
CA ASN A 38 8.14 -2.39 -11.26
C ASN A 38 7.45 -2.47 -9.88
N THR A 39 7.61 -1.46 -9.02
CA THR A 39 7.05 -1.44 -7.65
C THR A 39 6.06 -0.30 -7.39
N ALA A 40 5.86 0.59 -8.37
CA ALA A 40 4.87 1.67 -8.25
C ALA A 40 3.46 1.11 -8.47
N VAL A 41 2.63 1.21 -7.42
CA VAL A 41 1.18 1.13 -7.56
C VAL A 41 0.73 2.49 -8.08
N LYS A 42 0.60 2.61 -9.41
CA LYS A 42 -0.04 3.76 -10.05
C LYS A 42 -1.52 3.39 -10.26
N PRO A 43 -2.47 3.98 -9.51
CA PRO A 43 -3.89 3.62 -9.60
C PRO A 43 -4.44 3.75 -11.03
N ASP A 44 -3.93 4.72 -11.80
CA ASP A 44 -4.38 5.00 -13.17
C ASP A 44 -3.86 4.00 -14.21
N LEU A 45 -2.78 3.27 -13.90
CA LEU A 45 -2.13 2.32 -14.81
C LEU A 45 -2.36 0.86 -14.43
N ASP A 46 -3.00 0.62 -13.29
CA ASP A 46 -3.27 -0.73 -12.78
C ASP A 46 -4.69 -0.82 -12.22
N PRO A 47 -5.71 -0.89 -13.10
CA PRO A 47 -7.09 -1.10 -12.69
C PRO A 47 -7.25 -2.46 -11.97
N ASP A 48 -6.40 -3.44 -12.32
CA ASP A 48 -6.33 -4.75 -11.70
C ASP A 48 -5.27 -4.77 -10.60
N VAL A 49 -5.74 -4.78 -9.37
CA VAL A 49 -5.02 -4.44 -8.14
C VAL A 49 -3.99 -5.49 -7.68
N GLY A 50 -3.57 -6.36 -8.59
CA GLY A 50 -2.60 -7.43 -8.36
C GLY A 50 -1.24 -6.91 -7.90
N ARG A 51 -0.85 -5.67 -8.23
CA ARG A 51 0.38 -5.08 -7.67
C ARG A 51 0.28 -4.85 -6.17
N ALA A 52 -0.88 -4.46 -5.63
CA ALA A 52 -1.02 -4.28 -4.19
C ALA A 52 -0.83 -5.61 -3.45
N VAL A 53 -1.38 -6.71 -3.98
CA VAL A 53 -1.17 -8.05 -3.42
C VAL A 53 0.31 -8.42 -3.39
N LYS A 54 1.04 -8.23 -4.51
CA LYS A 54 2.49 -8.50 -4.57
C LYS A 54 3.31 -7.67 -3.58
N VAL A 55 2.96 -6.40 -3.44
CA VAL A 55 3.60 -5.48 -2.48
C VAL A 55 3.37 -5.99 -1.06
N PHE A 56 2.12 -6.33 -0.71
CA PHE A 56 1.77 -6.81 0.62
C PHE A 56 2.34 -8.20 0.91
N GLU A 57 2.40 -9.09 -0.08
CA GLU A 57 3.07 -10.38 0.02
C GLU A 57 4.54 -10.22 0.40
N ARG A 58 5.25 -9.29 -0.25
CA ARG A 58 6.65 -9.02 0.06
C ARG A 58 6.84 -8.50 1.48
N PHE A 59 5.97 -7.60 1.94
CA PHE A 59 6.10 -7.01 3.28
C PHE A 59 5.70 -7.95 4.40
N LEU A 60 4.59 -8.67 4.20
CA LEU A 60 3.96 -9.49 5.22
C LEU A 60 4.51 -10.92 5.25
N GLY A 61 5.52 -11.27 4.45
CA GLY A 61 6.01 -12.65 4.31
C GLY A 61 6.31 -13.36 5.64
N CYS A 62 6.73 -12.62 6.67
CA CYS A 62 7.00 -13.16 8.01
C CYS A 62 5.96 -12.73 9.07
N THR A 63 4.89 -12.04 8.67
CA THR A 63 3.83 -11.59 9.58
C THR A 63 2.86 -12.73 9.85
N GLY A 64 2.67 -13.07 11.13
CA GLY A 64 1.69 -14.04 11.59
C GLY A 64 0.24 -13.55 11.47
N PRO A 65 -0.75 -14.35 11.90
CA PRO A 65 -2.16 -13.94 11.89
C PRO A 65 -2.46 -12.87 12.96
N ASN A 66 -3.66 -12.30 12.90
CA ASN A 66 -4.25 -11.38 13.89
C ASN A 66 -3.60 -9.98 14.01
N TYR A 67 -2.75 -9.59 13.05
CA TYR A 67 -2.31 -8.18 12.95
C TYR A 67 -3.38 -7.34 12.26
N HIS A 68 -3.46 -6.06 12.64
CA HIS A 68 -4.30 -5.07 12.00
C HIS A 68 -3.46 -4.14 11.13
N ILE A 69 -3.74 -4.13 9.83
CA ILE A 69 -3.01 -3.35 8.85
C ILE A 69 -3.79 -2.08 8.51
N TYR A 70 -3.11 -0.95 8.63
CA TYR A 70 -3.60 0.34 8.13
C TYR A 70 -2.84 0.69 6.87
N ALA A 71 -3.55 1.02 5.80
CA ALA A 71 -2.95 1.39 4.54
C ALA A 71 -3.66 2.58 3.90
N ASN A 72 -2.99 3.19 2.91
CA ASN A 72 -3.57 4.25 2.10
C ASN A 72 -4.58 3.68 1.08
N ARG A 73 -5.62 4.46 0.74
CA ARG A 73 -6.65 4.14 -0.26
C ARG A 73 -6.13 3.64 -1.60
N ILE A 74 -4.91 4.03 -1.98
CA ILE A 74 -4.29 3.58 -3.24
C ILE A 74 -4.11 2.06 -3.31
N TYR A 75 -3.97 1.37 -2.16
CA TYR A 75 -3.79 -0.08 -2.08
C TYR A 75 -5.09 -0.87 -1.97
N THR A 76 -6.18 -0.22 -1.56
CA THR A 76 -7.40 -0.91 -1.16
C THR A 76 -8.13 -1.52 -2.34
N SER A 77 -8.29 -2.85 -2.32
CA SER A 77 -9.03 -3.59 -3.35
C SER A 77 -9.66 -4.87 -2.82
N ILE A 78 -10.65 -5.39 -3.55
CA ILE A 78 -11.27 -6.68 -3.23
C ILE A 78 -10.23 -7.80 -3.21
N SER A 79 -9.33 -7.85 -4.20
CA SER A 79 -8.27 -8.87 -4.26
C SER A 79 -7.33 -8.80 -3.07
N LEU A 80 -6.92 -7.60 -2.63
CA LEU A 80 -6.10 -7.43 -1.43
C LEU A 80 -6.87 -7.83 -0.17
N ILE A 81 -8.14 -7.43 -0.05
CA ILE A 81 -8.96 -7.79 1.13
C ILE A 81 -9.10 -9.30 1.24
N LYS A 82 -9.39 -10.01 0.14
CA LYS A 82 -9.46 -11.48 0.10
C LYS A 82 -8.13 -12.10 0.53
N TYR A 83 -7.02 -11.64 -0.06
CA TYR A 83 -5.68 -12.09 0.29
C TYR A 83 -5.37 -11.93 1.79
N LEU A 84 -5.73 -10.80 2.39
CA LEU A 84 -5.50 -10.54 3.81
C LEU A 84 -6.41 -11.38 4.70
N GLN A 85 -7.67 -11.59 4.29
CA GLN A 85 -8.62 -12.42 5.01
C GLN A 85 -8.20 -13.89 5.05
N GLU A 86 -7.69 -14.44 3.94
CA GLU A 86 -7.11 -15.79 3.89
C GLU A 86 -5.94 -15.96 4.86
N ARG A 87 -5.21 -14.87 5.12
CA ARG A 87 -4.08 -14.82 6.07
C ARG A 87 -4.49 -14.46 7.51
N GLN A 88 -5.79 -14.35 7.79
CA GLN A 88 -6.34 -13.93 9.09
C GLN A 88 -5.77 -12.58 9.55
N LEU A 89 -5.60 -11.64 8.62
CA LEU A 89 -5.14 -10.28 8.89
C LEU A 89 -6.33 -9.33 8.82
N ASN A 90 -6.42 -8.44 9.81
CA ASN A 90 -7.41 -7.36 9.80
C ASN A 90 -6.90 -6.21 8.94
N TYR A 91 -7.79 -5.51 8.25
CA TYR A 91 -7.42 -4.44 7.34
C TYR A 91 -8.36 -3.24 7.48
N SER A 92 -7.79 -2.04 7.55
CA SER A 92 -8.54 -0.80 7.49
C SER A 92 -7.85 0.21 6.59
N SER A 93 -8.64 0.83 5.73
CA SER A 93 -8.17 1.85 4.81
C SER A 93 -9.36 2.71 4.37
N THR A 94 -9.04 3.84 3.77
CA THR A 94 -10.01 4.62 2.99
C THR A 94 -10.19 4.02 1.60
N VAL A 95 -11.29 4.31 0.93
CA VAL A 95 -11.55 3.84 -0.45
C VAL A 95 -11.55 5.01 -1.43
N MET A 96 -11.08 4.77 -2.66
CA MET A 96 -11.27 5.71 -3.77
C MET A 96 -12.74 5.69 -4.18
N THR A 97 -13.42 6.85 -4.19
CA THR A 97 -14.86 6.96 -4.47
C THR A 97 -15.22 6.57 -5.91
N ASN A 98 -14.29 6.72 -6.84
CA ASN A 98 -14.42 6.32 -8.24
C ASN A 98 -13.99 4.87 -8.52
N ARG A 99 -13.68 4.08 -7.48
CA ARG A 99 -13.26 2.69 -7.65
C ARG A 99 -14.45 1.82 -8.03
N LYS A 100 -14.36 1.16 -9.18
CA LYS A 100 -15.25 0.05 -9.53
C LYS A 100 -14.65 -1.20 -8.87
N GLY A 101 -15.48 -1.90 -8.09
CA GLY A 101 -15.08 -3.02 -7.25
C GLY A 101 -14.36 -4.13 -8.01
#